data_AF-K6U9S5-F1
#
_entry.id   AF-K6U9S5-F1
#
_cell.length_a   1.000
_cell.length_b   1.000
_cell.length_c   1.000
_cell.angle_alpha   90.00
_cell.angle_beta   90.00
_cell.angle_gamma   90.00
#
_symmetry.space_group_name_H-M   'P 1'
#
loop_
_entity.id
_entity.type
_entity.pdbx_description
1 polymer ?
#
loop_
_entity_poly.entity_id
_entity_poly.type
_entity_poly.pdbx_seq_one_letter_code
_entity_poly.pdbx_strand_id
1 'polypeptide(L)'
;MIEKSNKTVSNLVISEAVTMVGSLGGGKRGKLIYDYLMDNCQIIHIDQGICDNAIQIYLKYDGVLSFADSVSVELMNQNKIKKIVSFDSDFDKINTIERVY
;
A
#
# COMPACT_ATOMS: atom_id res chain seq x y z
N MET A 1 -10.57 -4.68 -25.10
CA MET A 1 -10.13 -5.37 -23.88
C MET A 1 -9.63 -4.29 -22.95
N ILE A 2 -10.38 -3.95 -21.90
CA ILE A 2 -9.95 -2.93 -20.93
C ILE A 2 -8.97 -3.64 -19.99
N GLU A 3 -7.73 -3.20 -19.98
CA GLU A 3 -6.64 -3.83 -19.24
C GLU A 3 -6.96 -3.93 -17.74
N LYS A 4 -6.58 -5.06 -17.12
CA LYS A 4 -6.59 -5.24 -15.66
C LYS A 4 -5.94 -4.01 -15.03
N SER A 5 -6.68 -3.35 -14.14
CA SER A 5 -6.56 -1.92 -13.87
C SER A 5 -5.16 -1.43 -13.48
N ASN A 6 -4.84 -0.17 -13.79
CA ASN A 6 -3.63 0.57 -13.41
C ASN A 6 -3.41 0.74 -11.88
N LYS A 7 -4.04 -0.07 -11.04
CA LYS A 7 -3.98 0.02 -9.57
C LYS A 7 -3.07 -1.07 -9.03
N THR A 8 -2.20 -0.69 -8.11
CA THR A 8 -1.23 -1.59 -7.50
C THR A 8 -1.40 -1.60 -5.99
N VAL A 9 -1.28 -2.78 -5.38
CA VAL A 9 -1.27 -2.94 -3.92
C VAL A 9 -0.17 -3.91 -3.50
N SER A 10 0.41 -3.71 -2.31
CA SER A 10 1.35 -4.65 -1.72
C SER A 10 0.65 -5.71 -0.89
N ASN A 11 1.31 -6.85 -0.66
CA ASN A 11 0.82 -7.86 0.28
C ASN A 11 0.74 -7.36 1.74
N LEU A 12 1.45 -6.28 2.12
CA LEU A 12 1.26 -5.63 3.43
C LEU A 12 -0.06 -4.86 3.49
N VAL A 13 -0.37 -4.06 2.48
CA VAL A 13 -1.65 -3.34 2.39
C VAL A 13 -2.82 -4.32 2.39
N ILE A 14 -2.68 -5.46 1.69
CA ILE A 14 -3.69 -6.54 1.74
C ILE A 14 -3.85 -7.06 3.17
N SER A 15 -2.73 -7.36 3.86
CA SER A 15 -2.75 -7.87 5.23
C SER A 15 -3.50 -6.92 6.17
N GLU A 16 -3.20 -5.63 6.11
CA GLU A 16 -3.82 -4.61 6.96
C GLU A 16 -5.30 -4.39 6.61
N ALA A 17 -5.62 -4.19 5.33
CA ALA A 17 -6.99 -3.92 4.89
C ALA A 17 -7.93 -5.09 5.20
N VAL A 18 -7.52 -6.31 4.90
CA VAL A 18 -8.32 -7.52 5.15
C VAL A 18 -8.52 -7.73 6.65
N THR A 19 -7.46 -7.57 7.45
CA THR A 19 -7.52 -7.76 8.90
C THR A 19 -8.39 -6.69 9.56
N MET A 20 -8.24 -5.42 9.16
CA MET A 20 -9.00 -4.30 9.70
C MET A 20 -10.49 -4.40 9.35
N VAL A 21 -10.83 -4.66 8.08
CA VAL A 21 -12.25 -4.84 7.71
C VAL A 21 -12.84 -6.09 8.34
N GLY A 22 -12.04 -7.16 8.44
CA GLY A 22 -12.41 -8.39 9.13
C GLY A 22 -12.70 -8.16 10.62
N SER A 23 -11.90 -7.36 11.32
CA SER A 23 -12.11 -7.07 12.75
C SER A 23 -13.37 -6.23 12.99
N LEU A 24 -13.75 -5.37 12.04
CA LEU A 24 -14.93 -4.51 12.12
C LEU A 24 -16.25 -5.18 11.70
N GLY A 25 -16.22 -6.32 11.01
CA GLY A 25 -17.47 -6.96 10.57
C GLY A 25 -17.38 -8.42 10.15
N GLY A 26 -16.40 -9.14 10.67
CA GLY A 26 -16.23 -10.58 10.54
C GLY A 26 -15.51 -11.02 9.27
N GLY A 27 -15.06 -12.28 9.28
CA GLY A 27 -14.20 -12.84 8.22
C GLY A 27 -14.82 -12.81 6.81
N LYS A 28 -16.15 -12.84 6.68
CA LYS A 28 -16.82 -12.70 5.37
C LYS A 28 -16.54 -11.34 4.72
N ARG A 29 -16.49 -10.25 5.50
CA ARG A 29 -16.16 -8.92 4.98
C ARG A 29 -14.68 -8.80 4.63
N GLY A 30 -13.81 -9.35 5.47
CA GLY A 30 -12.38 -9.45 5.15
C GLY A 30 -12.12 -10.18 3.84
N LYS A 31 -12.77 -11.35 3.63
CA LYS A 31 -12.68 -12.10 2.38
C LYS A 31 -13.18 -11.28 1.18
N LEU A 32 -14.29 -10.56 1.32
CA LEU A 32 -14.82 -9.72 0.24
C LEU A 32 -13.82 -8.63 -0.20
N ILE A 33 -13.12 -8.00 0.75
CA ILE A 33 -12.04 -7.06 0.43
C ILE A 33 -10.86 -7.75 -0.26
N TYR A 34 -10.45 -8.92 0.25
CA TYR A 34 -9.40 -9.70 -0.37
C TYR A 34 -9.71 -10.03 -1.83
N ASP A 35 -10.89 -10.60 -2.10
CA ASP A 35 -11.34 -10.98 -3.44
C ASP A 35 -11.34 -9.75 -4.37
N TYR A 36 -11.89 -8.61 -3.90
CA TYR A 36 -11.89 -7.36 -4.66
C TYR A 36 -10.48 -6.90 -5.04
N LEU A 37 -9.51 -6.95 -4.12
CA LEU A 37 -8.13 -6.57 -4.38
C LEU A 37 -7.47 -7.51 -5.41
N MET A 38 -7.71 -8.82 -5.31
CA MET A 38 -7.16 -9.80 -6.27
C MET A 38 -7.72 -9.62 -7.68
N ASP A 39 -8.99 -9.26 -7.80
CA ASP A 39 -9.64 -9.09 -9.10
C ASP A 39 -9.30 -7.76 -9.77
N ASN A 40 -9.05 -6.71 -8.99
CA ASN A 40 -8.97 -5.33 -9.49
C ASN A 40 -7.58 -4.70 -9.40
N CYS A 41 -6.61 -5.28 -8.69
CA CYS A 41 -5.29 -4.70 -8.52
C CYS A 41 -4.18 -5.63 -9.00
N GLN A 42 -3.07 -5.03 -9.45
CA GLN A 42 -1.80 -5.71 -9.55
C GLN A 42 -1.23 -5.90 -8.14
N ILE A 43 -0.90 -7.13 -7.79
CA ILE A 43 -0.35 -7.46 -6.48
C ILE A 43 1.17 -7.46 -6.57
N ILE A 44 1.82 -6.67 -5.72
CA ILE A 44 3.27 -6.73 -5.52
C ILE A 44 3.56 -7.49 -4.23
N HIS A 45 4.34 -8.56 -4.35
CA HIS A 45 4.87 -9.29 -3.21
C HIS A 45 6.19 -8.65 -2.79
N ILE A 46 6.30 -8.26 -1.52
CA ILE A 46 7.55 -7.72 -0.97
C ILE A 46 8.59 -8.81 -0.78
N ASP A 47 9.84 -8.46 -1.05
CA ASP A 47 11.02 -9.26 -0.73
C ASP A 47 11.89 -8.52 0.30
N GLN A 48 13.00 -9.16 0.70
CA GLN A 48 13.92 -8.57 1.67
C GLN A 48 14.56 -7.27 1.15
N GLY A 49 14.86 -7.15 -0.14
CA GLY A 49 15.46 -5.94 -0.71
C GLY A 49 14.53 -4.73 -0.60
N ILE A 50 13.23 -4.94 -0.86
CA ILE A 50 12.20 -3.91 -0.64
C ILE A 50 12.16 -3.50 0.84
N CYS A 51 12.20 -4.46 1.77
CA CYS A 51 12.24 -4.17 3.20
C CYS A 51 13.48 -3.36 3.62
N ASP A 52 14.65 -3.72 3.12
CA ASP A 52 15.93 -3.07 3.44
C ASP A 52 15.97 -1.61 2.95
N ASN A 53 15.32 -1.30 1.84
CA ASN A 53 15.16 0.08 1.38
C ASN A 53 14.06 0.82 2.16
N ALA A 54 12.93 0.16 2.42
CA ALA A 54 11.80 0.74 3.14
C ALA A 54 12.17 1.15 4.57
N ILE A 55 13.04 0.42 5.26
CA ILE A 55 13.48 0.79 6.61
C ILE A 55 14.29 2.10 6.63
N GLN A 56 14.99 2.43 5.54
CA GLN A 56 15.67 3.72 5.40
C GLN A 56 14.67 4.87 5.21
N ILE A 57 13.58 4.63 4.49
CA ILE A 57 12.48 5.60 4.35
C ILE A 57 11.80 5.80 5.71
N TYR A 58 11.50 4.71 6.41
CA TYR A 58 10.92 4.76 7.76
C TYR A 58 11.77 5.62 8.70
N LEU A 59 13.09 5.42 8.69
CA LEU A 59 14.04 6.22 9.46
C LEU A 59 14.09 7.69 8.99
N LYS A 60 14.09 7.94 7.69
CA LYS A 60 14.09 9.31 7.11
C LYS A 60 12.91 10.14 7.61
N TYR A 61 11.76 9.51 7.83
CA TYR A 61 10.56 10.15 8.36
C TYR A 61 10.38 9.96 9.87
N ASP A 62 11.41 9.50 10.58
CA ASP A 62 11.43 9.32 12.04
C ASP A 62 10.21 8.54 12.59
N GLY A 63 9.79 7.50 11.85
CA GLY A 63 8.64 6.67 12.21
C GLY A 63 7.27 7.33 12.11
N VAL A 64 7.17 8.53 11.53
CA VAL A 64 5.88 9.17 11.20
C VAL A 64 5.09 8.29 10.24
N LEU A 65 5.74 7.76 9.20
CA LEU A 65 5.15 6.74 8.34
C LEU A 65 5.25 5.39 9.03
N SER A 66 4.21 4.56 8.92
CA SER A 66 4.35 3.16 9.31
C SER A 66 5.38 2.45 8.41
N PHE A 67 5.82 1.26 8.81
CA PHE A 67 6.69 0.45 7.94
C PHE A 67 5.96 0.04 6.65
N ALA A 68 4.66 -0.26 6.70
CA ALA A 68 3.85 -0.59 5.53
C ALA A 68 3.71 0.60 4.57
N ASP A 69 3.58 1.82 5.11
CA ASP A 69 3.57 3.05 4.31
C ASP A 69 4.94 3.30 3.69
N SER A 70 6.02 3.10 4.45
CA SER A 70 7.39 3.22 3.95
C SER A 70 7.69 2.23 2.82
N VAL A 71 7.18 1.01 2.91
CA VAL A 71 7.20 0.02 1.82
C VAL A 71 6.41 0.52 0.62
N SER A 72 5.24 1.11 0.84
CA SER A 72 4.43 1.67 -0.25
C SER A 72 5.19 2.78 -0.98
N VAL A 73 5.90 3.65 -0.26
CA VAL A 73 6.76 4.69 -0.84
C VAL A 73 7.92 4.10 -1.65
N GLU A 74 8.59 3.06 -1.15
CA GLU A 74 9.65 2.36 -1.90
C GLU A 74 9.12 1.78 -3.21
N LEU A 75 7.98 1.08 -3.16
CA LEU A 75 7.35 0.52 -4.35
C LEU A 75 6.95 1.61 -5.34
N MET A 76 6.43 2.74 -4.85
CA MET A 76 6.10 3.87 -5.70
C MET A 76 7.34 4.46 -6.39
N ASN A 77 8.47 4.58 -5.67
CA ASN A 77 9.74 5.05 -6.23
C ASN A 77 10.26 4.09 -7.31
N GLN A 78 10.31 2.78 -7.04
CA GLN A 78 10.78 1.76 -7.97
C GLN A 78 9.95 1.73 -9.26
N ASN A 79 8.63 1.87 -9.13
CA ASN A 79 7.69 1.78 -10.24
C ASN A 79 7.33 3.14 -10.86
N LYS A 80 7.96 4.24 -10.41
CA LYS A 80 7.70 5.62 -10.86
C LYS A 80 6.22 6.02 -10.72
N ILE A 81 5.53 5.47 -9.72
CA ILE A 81 4.14 5.80 -9.39
C ILE A 81 4.14 7.08 -8.55
N LYS A 82 3.34 8.07 -8.96
CA LYS A 82 3.28 9.37 -8.30
C LYS A 82 2.00 9.62 -7.52
N LYS A 83 1.00 8.74 -7.66
CA LYS A 83 -0.32 8.93 -7.05
C LYS A 83 -0.63 7.79 -6.10
N ILE A 84 -1.13 8.12 -4.92
CA ILE A 84 -1.57 7.15 -3.92
C ILE A 84 -2.99 7.44 -3.48
N VAL A 85 -3.82 6.39 -3.42
CA VAL A 85 -5.14 6.47 -2.76
C VAL A 85 -4.95 6.11 -1.31
N SER A 86 -5.05 7.10 -0.42
CA SER A 86 -4.90 6.90 1.02
C SER A 86 -5.72 7.93 1.80
N PHE A 87 -6.26 7.49 2.94
CA PHE A 87 -6.87 8.37 3.93
C PHE A 87 -5.84 8.95 4.91
N ASP A 88 -4.60 8.49 4.87
CA ASP A 88 -3.52 8.98 5.73
C ASP A 88 -2.86 10.22 5.12
N SER A 89 -2.96 11.35 5.81
CA SER A 89 -2.33 12.62 5.41
C SER A 89 -0.82 12.63 5.56
N ASP A 90 -0.21 11.65 6.23
CA ASP A 90 1.24 11.61 6.39
C ASP A 90 1.98 11.43 5.05
N PHE A 91 1.32 10.88 4.03
CA PHE A 91 1.83 10.87 2.65
C PHE A 91 2.00 12.27 2.04
N ASP A 92 1.30 13.28 2.53
CA ASP A 92 1.44 14.67 2.05
C ASP A 92 2.81 15.28 2.43
N LYS A 93 3.53 14.65 3.37
CA LYS A 93 4.91 15.01 3.74
C LYS A 93 5.95 14.56 2.69
N ILE A 94 5.52 13.83 1.65
CA ILE A 94 6.40 13.25 0.63
C ILE A 94 6.24 13.99 -0.69
N ASN A 95 7.15 14.91 -0.98
CA ASN A 95 7.06 15.81 -2.14
C ASN A 95 6.96 15.12 -3.52
N THR A 96 7.35 13.85 -3.63
CA THR A 96 7.29 13.08 -4.88
C THR A 96 5.97 12.36 -5.09
N ILE A 97 5.07 12.41 -4.11
CA ILE A 97 3.80 11.69 -4.09
C ILE A 97 2.63 12.67 -3.98
N GLU A 98 1.61 12.44 -4.77
CA GLU A 98 0.31 13.12 -4.74
C GLU A 98 -0.73 12.17 -4.17
N ARG A 99 -1.32 12.52 -3.03
CA ARG A 99 -2.44 11.77 -2.45
C ARG A 99 -3.75 12.16 -3.13
N VAL A 100 -4.47 11.16 -3.62
CA VAL A 100 -5.80 11.28 -4.24
C VAL A 100 -6.86 10.69 -3.31
N TYR A 101 -7.97 11.41 -3.16
CA TYR A 101 -9.11 11.04 -2.32
C TYR A 101 -10.40 10.86 -3.13
#